data_AF-A0A9D0ZHA1-F1
#
_entry.id   AF-A0A9D0ZHA1-F1
#
_cell.length_a   1.000
_cell.length_b   1.000
_cell.length_c   1.000
_cell.angle_alpha   90.00
_cell.angle_beta   90.00
_cell.angle_gamma   90.00
#
_symmetry.space_group_name_H-M   'P 1'
#
loop_
_entity.id
_entity.type
_entity.pdbx_description
1 polymer ?
#
loop_
_entity_poly.entity_id
_entity_poly.type
_entity_poly.pdbx_seq_one_letter_code
_entity_poly.pdbx_strand_id
1 'polypeptide(L)'
;MDRNCLKKMEIIGVFFTFIGGTLLHFAYEWSGGAVWSILFGAVNESVWEHVKIFAMPYLLWGVLELCCARPYFKMFVIAKVAGVYFLSAIIIAFFYLYSGIAGTSVLWVDIVSVFVWIALAHLLSYKITLSDRDLRAWFVPALFALLLFAAMYFGFSAAPPQIDLFKDPQTGAYGLQAAGGSPQVYAGGGMIDV
;
A
#
# COMPACT_ATOMS: atom_id res chain seq x y z
N MET A 1 -13.45 25.89 -1.13
CA MET A 1 -13.03 24.64 -1.78
C MET A 1 -14.06 24.28 -2.83
N ASP A 2 -13.62 24.05 -4.07
CA ASP A 2 -14.49 23.62 -5.16
C ASP A 2 -14.70 22.09 -5.10
N ARG A 3 -15.95 21.67 -4.90
CA ARG A 3 -16.35 20.26 -4.83
C ARG A 3 -16.09 19.53 -6.14
N ASN A 4 -16.26 20.20 -7.28
CA ASN A 4 -16.05 19.59 -8.59
C ASN A 4 -14.56 19.37 -8.86
N CYS A 5 -13.71 20.33 -8.47
CA CYS A 5 -12.26 20.17 -8.49
C CYS A 5 -11.82 18.96 -7.65
N LEU A 6 -12.21 18.89 -6.38
CA LEU A 6 -11.84 17.77 -5.50
C LEU A 6 -12.33 16.43 -6.06
N LYS A 7 -13.58 16.35 -6.54
CA LYS A 7 -14.13 15.12 -7.13
C LYS A 7 -13.29 14.64 -8.33
N LYS A 8 -12.90 15.55 -9.22
CA LYS A 8 -12.05 15.22 -10.37
C LYS A 8 -10.68 14.73 -9.92
N MET A 9 -10.09 15.38 -8.92
CA MET A 9 -8.79 14.97 -8.40
C MET A 9 -8.83 13.59 -7.75
N GLU A 10 -9.87 13.25 -6.98
CA GLU A 10 -10.01 11.92 -6.39
C GLU A 10 -10.15 10.83 -7.47
N ILE A 11 -10.90 11.11 -8.55
CA ILE A 11 -11.03 10.17 -9.70
C ILE A 11 -9.69 9.96 -10.39
N ILE A 12 -8.96 11.04 -10.69
CA ILE A 12 -7.62 10.93 -11.30
C ILE A 12 -6.65 10.22 -10.34
N GLY A 13 -6.81 10.47 -9.03
CA GLY A 13 -6.05 9.83 -7.96
C GLY A 13 -6.19 8.31 -7.95
N VAL A 14 -7.37 7.77 -8.27
CA VAL A 14 -7.55 6.32 -8.42
C VAL A 14 -6.59 5.75 -9.45
N PHE A 15 -6.54 6.35 -10.64
CA PHE A 15 -5.66 5.90 -11.71
C PHE A 15 -4.19 6.14 -11.39
N PHE A 16 -3.86 7.30 -10.80
CA PHE A 16 -2.50 7.61 -10.37
C PHE A 16 -1.98 6.59 -9.34
N THR A 17 -2.80 6.27 -8.33
CA THR A 17 -2.45 5.31 -7.28
C THR A 17 -2.29 3.91 -7.85
N PHE A 18 -3.21 3.48 -8.72
CA PHE A 18 -3.14 2.16 -9.35
C PHE A 18 -1.89 2.02 -10.22
N ILE A 19 -1.67 2.95 -11.16
CA ILE A 19 -0.50 2.92 -12.05
C ILE A 19 0.79 3.05 -11.23
N GLY A 20 0.84 4.00 -10.30
CA GLY A 20 2.00 4.22 -9.44
C GLY A 20 2.34 3.00 -8.61
N GLY A 21 1.36 2.34 -8.02
CA GLY A 21 1.58 1.11 -7.24
C GLY A 21 2.07 -0.04 -8.11
N THR A 22 1.48 -0.24 -9.30
CA THR A 22 1.97 -1.25 -10.26
C THR A 22 3.41 -0.98 -10.70
N LEU A 23 3.78 0.28 -10.95
CA LEU A 23 5.17 0.63 -11.28
C LEU A 23 6.12 0.39 -10.10
N LEU A 24 5.68 0.68 -8.88
CA LEU A 24 6.46 0.44 -7.66
C LEU A 24 6.62 -1.05 -7.35
N HIS A 25 5.68 -1.92 -7.76
CA HIS A 25 5.83 -3.37 -7.66
C HIS A 25 7.10 -3.84 -8.37
N PHE A 26 7.32 -3.39 -9.62
CA PHE A 26 8.49 -3.78 -10.41
C PHE A 26 9.76 -2.97 -10.13
N ALA A 27 9.67 -1.86 -9.39
CA ALA A 27 10.76 -0.90 -9.23
C ALA A 27 12.03 -1.49 -8.60
N TYR A 28 11.90 -2.44 -7.68
CA TYR A 28 13.05 -3.08 -7.02
C TYR A 28 13.86 -3.93 -8.01
N GLU A 29 13.18 -4.76 -8.79
CA GLU A 29 13.82 -5.59 -9.83
C GLU A 29 14.41 -4.73 -10.94
N TRP A 30 13.63 -3.79 -11.48
CA TRP A 30 14.07 -2.93 -12.60
C TRP A 30 15.27 -2.05 -12.27
N SER A 31 15.47 -1.71 -10.99
CA SER A 31 16.60 -0.90 -10.55
C SER A 31 17.81 -1.72 -10.10
N GLY A 32 17.73 -3.05 -10.10
CA GLY A 32 18.78 -3.93 -9.59
C GLY A 32 18.99 -3.79 -8.07
N GLY A 33 17.95 -3.46 -7.32
CA GLY A 33 18.01 -3.32 -5.86
C GLY A 33 18.54 -1.97 -5.37
N ALA A 34 18.26 -0.88 -6.07
CA ALA A 34 18.66 0.45 -5.62
C ALA A 34 18.01 0.85 -4.28
N VAL A 35 18.69 1.70 -3.50
CA VAL A 35 18.20 2.11 -2.16
C VAL A 35 16.81 2.76 -2.22
N TRP A 36 16.53 3.58 -3.24
CA TRP A 36 15.22 4.22 -3.37
C TRP A 36 14.09 3.21 -3.63
N SER A 37 14.35 2.15 -4.39
CA SER A 37 13.33 1.14 -4.68
C SER A 37 13.12 0.19 -3.51
N ILE A 38 14.11 0.04 -2.61
CA ILE A 38 13.91 -0.64 -1.32
C ILE A 38 12.90 0.12 -0.46
N LEU A 39 13.03 1.46 -0.44
CA LEU A 39 12.18 2.33 0.37
C LEU A 39 10.74 2.36 -0.16
N PHE A 40 10.55 2.45 -1.48
CA PHE A 40 9.23 2.70 -2.07
C PHE A 40 8.61 1.51 -2.80
N GLY A 41 9.43 0.64 -3.39
CA GLY A 41 8.98 -0.49 -4.19
C GLY A 41 8.78 -1.75 -3.36
N ALA A 42 8.22 -2.79 -3.99
CA ALA A 42 8.06 -4.09 -3.38
C ALA A 42 9.41 -4.83 -3.40
N VAL A 43 9.95 -5.16 -2.22
CA VAL A 43 11.24 -5.91 -2.13
C VAL A 43 11.06 -7.43 -2.17
N ASN A 44 9.81 -7.89 -2.03
CA ASN A 44 9.38 -9.27 -2.09
C ASN A 44 7.86 -9.33 -2.36
N GLU A 45 7.29 -10.53 -2.44
CA GLU A 45 5.87 -10.74 -2.79
C GLU A 45 4.93 -10.85 -1.57
N SER A 46 5.38 -10.39 -0.39
CA SER A 46 4.54 -10.39 0.82
C SER A 46 3.36 -9.43 0.71
N VAL A 47 2.32 -9.69 1.50
CA VAL A 47 1.10 -8.86 1.55
C VAL A 47 1.43 -7.43 2.02
N TRP A 48 2.37 -7.28 2.95
CA TRP A 48 2.83 -5.98 3.40
C TRP A 48 3.43 -5.14 2.27
N GLU A 49 4.28 -5.75 1.43
CA GLU A 49 4.90 -5.03 0.31
C GLU A 49 3.85 -4.55 -0.70
N HIS A 50 2.78 -5.34 -0.93
CA HIS A 50 1.62 -4.90 -1.70
C HIS A 50 0.89 -3.70 -1.07
N VAL A 51 0.70 -3.69 0.26
CA VAL A 51 0.14 -2.52 0.95
C VAL A 51 1.04 -1.29 0.76
N LYS A 52 2.35 -1.46 0.92
CA LYS A 52 3.36 -0.41 0.85
C LYS A 52 3.35 0.31 -0.50
N ILE A 53 3.37 -0.43 -1.60
CA ILE A 53 3.44 0.14 -2.96
C ILE A 53 2.20 0.93 -3.34
N PHE A 54 1.01 0.62 -2.81
CA PHE A 54 -0.21 1.39 -3.08
C PHE A 54 -0.45 2.53 -2.08
N ALA A 55 0.01 2.38 -0.83
CA ALA A 55 -0.10 3.42 0.18
C ALA A 55 0.71 4.69 -0.20
N MET A 56 1.91 4.50 -0.77
CA MET A 56 2.79 5.62 -1.13
C MET A 56 2.19 6.55 -2.19
N PRO A 57 1.78 6.09 -3.39
CA PRO A 57 1.20 6.96 -4.41
C PRO A 57 -0.15 7.53 -3.96
N TYR A 58 -0.93 6.82 -3.14
CA TYR A 58 -2.16 7.34 -2.54
C TYR A 58 -1.89 8.57 -1.67
N LEU A 59 -0.91 8.50 -0.76
CA LEU A 59 -0.54 9.62 0.12
C LEU A 59 0.13 10.75 -0.66
N LEU A 60 0.98 10.43 -1.64
CA LEU A 60 1.61 11.41 -2.53
C LEU A 60 0.56 12.20 -3.33
N TRP A 61 -0.45 11.52 -3.85
CA TRP A 61 -1.58 12.17 -4.51
C TRP A 61 -2.36 13.08 -3.57
N GLY A 62 -2.53 12.67 -2.30
CA GLY A 62 -3.11 13.50 -1.25
C GLY A 62 -2.39 14.83 -1.06
N VAL A 63 -1.06 14.88 -1.19
CA VAL A 63 -0.29 16.14 -1.15
C VAL A 63 -0.67 17.04 -2.34
N LEU A 64 -0.78 16.48 -3.54
CA LEU A 64 -1.19 17.23 -4.74
C LEU A 64 -2.62 17.78 -4.60
N GLU A 65 -3.54 16.99 -4.08
CA GLU A 65 -4.91 17.41 -3.76
C GLU A 65 -4.97 18.56 -2.77
N LEU A 66 -4.12 18.51 -1.73
CA LEU A 66 -4.02 19.60 -0.76
C LEU A 66 -3.55 20.90 -1.42
N CYS A 67 -2.58 20.84 -2.33
CA CYS A 67 -2.04 22.01 -3.04
C CYS A 67 -3.05 22.61 -4.02
N CYS A 68 -3.77 21.77 -4.79
CA CYS A 68 -4.61 22.19 -5.90
C CYS A 68 -6.06 22.48 -5.48
N ALA A 69 -6.73 21.56 -4.76
CA ALA A 69 -8.13 21.72 -4.36
C ALA A 69 -8.30 22.54 -3.08
N ARG A 70 -7.23 22.66 -2.28
CA ARG A 70 -7.17 23.41 -1.01
C ARG A 70 -8.38 23.12 -0.09
N PRO A 71 -8.66 21.83 0.20
CA PRO A 71 -9.72 21.47 1.13
C PRO A 71 -9.41 21.96 2.55
N TYR A 72 -10.41 21.95 3.42
CA TYR A 72 -10.19 22.28 4.83
C TYR A 72 -9.24 21.26 5.48
N PHE A 73 -8.04 21.72 5.83
CA PHE A 73 -6.88 20.87 6.13
C PHE A 73 -7.15 19.76 7.15
N LYS A 74 -7.79 20.07 8.29
CA LYS A 74 -8.02 19.08 9.35
C LYS A 74 -8.90 17.92 8.88
N MET A 75 -9.99 18.22 8.18
CA MET A 75 -10.91 17.19 7.66
C MET A 75 -10.25 16.38 6.55
N PHE A 76 -9.44 17.02 5.70
CA PHE A 76 -8.71 16.36 4.64
C PHE A 76 -7.65 15.37 5.17
N VAL A 77 -6.88 15.77 6.19
CA VAL A 77 -5.90 14.88 6.83
C VAL A 77 -6.61 13.65 7.42
N ILE A 78 -7.71 13.85 8.16
CA ILE A 78 -8.51 12.73 8.70
C ILE A 78 -8.98 11.81 7.57
N ALA A 79 -9.46 12.38 6.46
CA ALA A 79 -9.94 11.63 5.32
C ALA A 79 -8.85 10.80 4.64
N LYS A 80 -7.65 11.36 4.44
CA LYS A 80 -6.53 10.63 3.82
C LYS A 80 -5.99 9.54 4.73
N VAL A 81 -5.88 9.80 6.03
CA VAL A 81 -5.48 8.79 7.01
C VAL A 81 -6.50 7.65 7.07
N ALA A 82 -7.79 7.96 7.15
CA ALA A 82 -8.83 6.93 7.12
C ALA A 82 -8.77 6.09 5.83
N GLY A 83 -8.56 6.72 4.68
CA GLY A 83 -8.45 6.02 3.41
C GLY A 83 -7.20 5.14 3.28
N VAL A 84 -6.02 5.55 3.75
CA VAL A 84 -4.81 4.70 3.67
C VAL A 84 -4.91 3.49 4.60
N TYR A 85 -5.48 3.66 5.79
CA TYR A 85 -5.73 2.54 6.71
C TYR A 85 -6.82 1.61 6.18
N PHE A 86 -7.90 2.16 5.59
CA PHE A 86 -8.92 1.36 4.92
C PHE A 86 -8.33 0.55 3.76
N LEU A 87 -7.54 1.18 2.88
CA LEU A 87 -6.87 0.53 1.76
C LEU A 87 -5.97 -0.60 2.25
N SER A 88 -5.17 -0.34 3.29
CA SER A 88 -4.29 -1.34 3.88
C SER A 88 -5.07 -2.53 4.45
N ALA A 89 -6.10 -2.25 5.25
CA ALA A 89 -6.91 -3.29 5.88
C ALA A 89 -7.66 -4.15 4.84
N ILE A 90 -8.22 -3.54 3.78
CA ILE A 90 -8.99 -4.28 2.79
C ILE A 90 -8.09 -5.13 1.88
N ILE A 91 -6.88 -4.68 1.55
CA ILE A 91 -5.89 -5.50 0.83
C ILE A 91 -5.54 -6.73 1.66
N ILE A 92 -5.22 -6.54 2.95
CA ILE A 92 -4.86 -7.64 3.86
C ILE A 92 -6.03 -8.61 4.03
N ALA A 93 -7.22 -8.09 4.36
CA ALA A 93 -8.40 -8.91 4.59
C ALA A 93 -8.79 -9.70 3.33
N PHE A 94 -8.77 -9.06 2.16
CA PHE A 94 -9.09 -9.72 0.90
C PHE A 94 -8.09 -10.82 0.59
N PHE A 95 -6.78 -10.56 0.69
CA PHE A 95 -5.75 -11.55 0.41
C PHE A 95 -5.96 -12.82 1.24
N TYR A 96 -6.10 -12.70 2.57
CA TYR A 96 -6.24 -13.88 3.44
C TYR A 96 -7.59 -14.57 3.31
N LEU A 97 -8.68 -13.82 3.10
CA LEU A 97 -10.00 -14.42 2.93
C LEU A 97 -10.11 -15.15 1.59
N TYR A 98 -9.67 -14.52 0.50
CA TYR A 98 -9.74 -15.07 -0.84
C TYR A 98 -8.80 -16.27 -0.99
N SER A 99 -7.51 -16.12 -0.66
CA SER A 99 -6.55 -17.22 -0.76
C SER A 99 -6.84 -18.36 0.22
N GLY A 100 -7.37 -18.05 1.41
CA GLY A 100 -7.80 -19.04 2.38
C GLY A 100 -9.00 -19.88 1.92
N ILE A 101 -9.94 -19.29 1.18
CA ILE A 101 -11.10 -20.01 0.62
C ILE A 101 -10.74 -20.74 -0.67
N ALA A 102 -10.02 -20.08 -1.58
CA ALA A 102 -9.71 -20.61 -2.91
C ALA A 102 -8.52 -21.59 -2.89
N GLY A 103 -7.68 -21.55 -1.84
CA GLY A 103 -6.43 -22.31 -1.75
C GLY A 103 -5.34 -21.84 -2.72
N THR A 104 -5.61 -20.80 -3.50
CA THR A 104 -4.71 -20.21 -4.51
C THR A 104 -5.05 -18.73 -4.71
N SER A 105 -4.13 -17.97 -5.30
CA SER A 105 -4.36 -16.60 -5.75
C SER A 105 -4.35 -16.52 -7.28
N VAL A 106 -5.36 -15.87 -7.85
CA VAL A 106 -5.45 -15.66 -9.31
C VAL A 106 -5.09 -14.20 -9.60
N LEU A 107 -4.02 -14.00 -10.37
CA LEU A 107 -3.46 -12.67 -10.68
C LEU A 107 -4.53 -11.66 -11.14
N TRP A 108 -5.43 -12.04 -12.05
CA TRP A 108 -6.47 -11.13 -12.55
C TRP A 108 -7.46 -10.71 -11.45
N VAL A 109 -7.75 -11.60 -10.50
CA VAL A 109 -8.61 -11.28 -9.35
C VAL A 109 -7.91 -10.27 -8.45
N ASP A 110 -6.61 -10.45 -8.21
CA ASP A 110 -5.80 -9.54 -7.39
C ASP A 110 -5.72 -8.14 -8.04
N ILE A 111 -5.45 -8.07 -9.34
CA ILE A 111 -5.40 -6.80 -10.09
C ILE A 111 -6.75 -6.07 -10.08
N VAL A 112 -7.85 -6.77 -10.36
CA VAL A 112 -9.18 -6.15 -10.38
C VAL A 112 -9.59 -5.71 -8.98
N SER A 113 -9.34 -6.55 -7.98
CA SER A 113 -9.70 -6.25 -6.59
C SER A 113 -8.94 -5.03 -6.07
N VAL A 114 -7.63 -4.92 -6.31
CA VAL A 114 -6.85 -3.77 -5.84
C VAL A 114 -7.29 -2.47 -6.48
N PHE A 115 -7.66 -2.48 -7.78
CA PHE A 115 -8.25 -1.30 -8.43
C PHE A 115 -9.55 -0.86 -7.73
N VAL A 116 -10.43 -1.82 -7.39
CA VAL A 116 -11.68 -1.54 -6.65
C VAL A 116 -11.38 -0.99 -5.26
N TRP A 117 -10.43 -1.57 -4.53
CA TRP A 117 -10.04 -1.13 -3.19
C TRP A 117 -9.48 0.29 -3.18
N ILE A 118 -8.63 0.64 -4.16
CA ILE A 118 -8.13 2.00 -4.36
C ILE A 118 -9.29 2.96 -4.63
N ALA A 119 -10.22 2.59 -5.53
CA ALA A 119 -11.39 3.42 -5.84
C ALA A 119 -12.27 3.66 -4.60
N LEU A 120 -12.46 2.63 -3.76
CA LEU A 120 -13.19 2.77 -2.50
C LEU A 120 -12.45 3.64 -1.48
N ALA A 121 -11.12 3.57 -1.39
CA ALA A 121 -10.32 4.41 -0.51
C ALA A 121 -10.40 5.89 -0.90
N HIS A 122 -10.30 6.21 -2.19
CA HIS A 122 -10.52 7.58 -2.70
C HIS A 122 -11.97 8.04 -2.49
N LEU A 123 -12.96 7.16 -2.70
CA LEU A 123 -14.36 7.48 -2.41
C LEU A 123 -14.59 7.77 -0.92
N LEU A 124 -13.99 7.00 -0.03
CA LEU A 124 -14.03 7.22 1.41
C LEU A 124 -13.41 8.57 1.77
N SER A 125 -12.22 8.87 1.21
CA SER A 125 -11.54 10.15 1.41
C SER A 125 -12.39 11.34 0.95
N TYR A 126 -12.98 11.25 -0.24
CA TYR A 126 -13.90 12.25 -0.77
C TYR A 126 -15.10 12.48 0.15
N LYS A 127 -15.75 11.39 0.61
CA LYS A 127 -16.92 11.47 1.48
C LYS A 127 -16.59 12.06 2.86
N ILE A 128 -15.46 11.71 3.46
CA ILE A 128 -15.05 12.26 4.76
C ILE A 128 -14.67 13.74 4.60
N THR A 129 -13.93 14.10 3.56
CA THR A 129 -13.52 15.50 3.31
C THR A 129 -14.71 16.43 3.14
N LEU A 130 -15.80 15.93 2.56
CA LEU A 130 -17.04 16.68 2.31
C LEU A 130 -18.14 16.44 3.33
N SER A 131 -17.84 15.73 4.41
CA SER A 131 -18.83 15.42 5.44
C SER A 131 -19.22 16.68 6.21
N ASP A 132 -20.52 16.85 6.46
CA ASP A 132 -21.02 17.90 7.36
C ASP A 132 -20.83 17.53 8.84
N ARG A 133 -20.36 16.32 9.15
CA ARG A 133 -20.04 15.90 10.52
C ARG A 133 -18.78 16.61 11.00
N ASP A 134 -18.82 17.10 12.24
CA ASP A 134 -17.63 17.65 12.88
C ASP A 134 -16.71 16.53 13.37
N LEU A 135 -15.73 16.16 12.53
CA LEU A 135 -14.69 15.20 12.88
C LEU A 135 -13.41 15.86 13.37
N ARG A 136 -13.39 17.19 13.59
CA ARG A 136 -12.15 17.93 13.88
C ARG A 136 -11.42 17.45 15.14
N ALA A 137 -12.16 16.90 16.11
CA ALA A 137 -11.58 16.27 17.31
C ALA A 137 -10.67 15.07 16.97
N TRP A 138 -10.89 14.40 15.84
CA TRP A 138 -10.09 13.27 15.37
C TRP A 138 -8.80 13.68 14.68
N PHE A 139 -8.53 14.97 14.51
CA PHE A 139 -7.34 15.44 13.82
C PHE A 139 -6.04 14.99 14.51
N VAL A 140 -5.94 15.14 15.84
CA VAL A 140 -4.75 14.72 16.59
C VAL A 140 -4.56 13.19 16.55
N PRO A 141 -5.61 12.36 16.82
CA PRO A 141 -5.53 10.92 16.58
C PRO A 141 -5.13 10.55 15.15
N ALA A 142 -5.65 11.24 14.13
CA ALA A 142 -5.32 10.98 12.73
C ALA A 142 -3.85 11.31 12.43
N LEU A 143 -3.30 12.39 12.99
CA LEU A 143 -1.87 12.69 12.86
C LEU A 143 -1.01 11.63 13.53
N PHE A 144 -1.38 11.19 14.75
CA PHE A 144 -0.68 10.11 15.41
C PHE A 144 -0.71 8.81 14.58
N ALA A 145 -1.88 8.47 14.04
CA ALA A 145 -2.03 7.31 13.15
C ALA A 145 -1.20 7.47 11.86
N LEU A 146 -1.13 8.67 11.27
CA LEU A 146 -0.26 8.90 10.10
C LEU A 146 1.22 8.67 10.43
N LEU A 147 1.68 9.16 11.59
CA LEU A 147 3.06 8.96 12.04
C LEU A 147 3.34 7.48 12.35
N LEU A 148 2.39 6.79 12.96
CA LEU A 148 2.47 5.36 13.20
C LEU A 148 2.56 4.58 11.87
N PHE A 149 1.70 4.91 10.90
CA PHE A 149 1.75 4.31 9.57
C PHE A 149 3.10 4.56 8.90
N ALA A 150 3.63 5.78 8.98
CA ALA A 150 4.96 6.10 8.44
C ALA A 150 6.07 5.29 9.13
N ALA A 151 6.03 5.14 10.46
CA ALA A 151 6.98 4.32 11.20
C ALA A 151 6.91 2.84 10.76
N MET A 152 5.71 2.30 10.57
CA MET A 152 5.51 0.95 10.02
C MET A 152 6.05 0.85 8.59
N TYR A 153 5.70 1.80 7.71
CA TYR A 153 6.12 1.89 6.31
C TYR A 153 7.64 1.79 6.16
N PHE A 154 8.38 2.62 6.90
CA PHE A 154 9.84 2.66 6.80
C PHE A 154 10.55 1.59 7.67
N GLY A 155 9.92 1.11 8.73
CA GLY A 155 10.52 0.13 9.64
C GLY A 155 10.40 -1.32 9.17
N PHE A 156 9.23 -1.71 8.67
CA PHE A 156 8.91 -3.12 8.47
C PHE A 156 9.55 -3.76 7.24
N SER A 157 9.95 -2.99 6.22
CA SER A 157 10.73 -3.59 5.11
C SER A 157 12.17 -3.89 5.53
N ALA A 158 12.73 -3.13 6.47
CA ALA A 158 14.10 -3.35 6.98
C ALA A 158 14.15 -4.38 8.12
N ALA A 159 13.14 -4.37 9.00
CA ALA A 159 13.02 -5.29 10.13
C ALA A 159 11.58 -5.85 10.20
N PRO A 160 11.19 -6.75 9.27
CA PRO A 160 9.85 -7.30 9.22
C PRO A 160 9.55 -8.17 10.45
N PRO A 161 8.41 -7.95 11.12
CA PRO A 161 7.88 -8.91 12.07
C PRO A 161 7.75 -10.30 11.44
N GLN A 162 8.11 -11.35 12.19
CA GLN A 162 8.13 -12.72 11.70
C GLN A 162 6.73 -13.36 11.77
N ILE A 163 5.78 -12.78 11.03
CA ILE A 163 4.40 -13.24 10.86
C ILE A 163 4.04 -13.26 9.38
N ASP A 164 3.03 -14.06 9.00
CA ASP A 164 2.68 -14.32 7.60
C ASP A 164 2.44 -13.07 6.75
N LEU A 165 2.08 -11.93 7.35
CA LEU A 165 1.87 -10.66 6.64
C LEU A 165 3.12 -10.16 5.90
N PHE A 166 4.29 -10.45 6.45
CA PHE A 166 5.60 -10.01 5.93
C PHE A 166 6.39 -11.13 5.25
N LYS A 167 5.82 -12.33 5.20
CA LYS A 167 6.44 -13.50 4.60
C LYS A 167 6.16 -13.50 3.10
N ASP A 168 7.20 -13.70 2.32
CA ASP A 168 7.07 -13.95 0.89
C ASP A 168 6.44 -15.35 0.68
N PRO A 169 5.28 -15.47 0.01
CA PRO A 169 4.62 -16.75 -0.21
C PRO A 169 5.36 -17.67 -1.20
N GLN A 170 6.26 -17.13 -2.04
CA GLN A 170 7.02 -17.88 -3.03
C GLN A 170 8.31 -18.45 -2.45
N THR A 171 9.04 -17.66 -1.65
CA THR A 171 10.35 -18.05 -1.10
C THR A 171 10.31 -18.45 0.37
N GLY A 172 9.27 -18.06 1.09
CA GLY A 172 9.15 -18.24 2.53
C GLY A 172 10.04 -17.31 3.38
N ALA A 173 10.80 -16.41 2.74
CA ALA A 173 11.69 -15.47 3.38
C ALA A 173 10.96 -14.18 3.82
N TYR A 174 11.66 -13.31 4.54
CA TYR A 174 11.15 -12.03 5.04
C TYR A 174 12.06 -10.89 4.59
N GLY A 175 11.46 -9.75 4.26
CA GLY A 175 12.20 -8.51 3.96
C GLY A 175 13.03 -8.58 2.69
N LEU A 176 14.21 -7.95 2.71
CA LEU A 176 15.13 -7.87 1.57
C LEU A 176 15.67 -9.24 1.18
N GLN A 177 15.49 -9.60 -0.09
CA GLN A 177 16.09 -10.79 -0.68
C GLN A 177 17.28 -10.38 -1.57
N ALA A 178 18.30 -11.23 -1.62
CA ALA A 178 19.47 -10.99 -2.47
C ALA A 178 19.02 -10.97 -3.95
N ALA A 179 19.16 -9.82 -4.60
CA ALA A 179 18.90 -9.67 -6.03
C ALA A 179 19.83 -10.62 -6.80
N GLY A 180 19.27 -11.69 -7.37
CA GLY A 180 20.01 -12.66 -8.19
C GLY A 180 20.33 -14.01 -7.54
N GLY A 181 19.81 -14.32 -6.35
CA GLY A 181 19.86 -15.69 -5.83
C GLY A 181 18.84 -16.58 -6.56
N SER A 182 19.31 -17.52 -7.39
CA SER A 182 18.49 -18.63 -7.89
C SER A 182 17.65 -19.24 -6.76
N PRO A 183 16.40 -19.69 -7.01
CA PRO A 183 15.57 -20.27 -5.98
C PRO A 183 16.33 -21.40 -5.29
N GLN A 184 16.69 -21.19 -4.03
CA GLN A 184 17.19 -22.26 -3.17
C GLN A 184 15.98 -23.16 -2.91
N VAL A 185 15.80 -24.15 -3.79
CA VAL A 185 14.95 -25.29 -3.53
C VAL A 185 15.53 -25.95 -2.29
N TYR A 186 14.91 -25.73 -1.13
CA TYR A 186 15.15 -26.53 0.05
C TYR A 186 14.60 -27.94 -0.22
N ALA A 187 15.29 -28.69 -1.08
CA ALA A 187 15.19 -30.13 -1.10
C ALA A 187 15.79 -30.60 0.23
N GLY A 188 14.97 -31.26 1.05
CA GLY A 188 15.45 -31.89 2.26
C GLY A 188 16.62 -32.82 1.93
N GLY A 189 17.83 -32.41 2.32
CA GLY A 189 19.03 -33.23 2.27
C GLY A 189 20.17 -32.64 1.42
N GLY A 190 21.11 -32.00 2.11
CA GLY A 190 22.50 -31.89 1.66
C GLY A 190 22.83 -30.71 0.75
N MET A 191 23.66 -29.81 1.28
CA MET A 191 24.34 -28.73 0.57
C MET A 191 25.28 -29.33 -0.48
N ILE A 192 25.09 -29.01 -1.75
CA ILE A 192 26.12 -29.16 -2.79
C ILE A 192 26.19 -27.85 -3.57
N ASP A 193 27.33 -27.18 -3.43
CA ASP A 193 27.70 -26.02 -4.22
C ASP A 193 27.98 -26.47 -5.66
N VAL A 194 27.39 -25.77 -6.63
CA VAL A 194 27.83 -25.76 -8.03
C VAL A 194 28.05 -24.32 -8.45
#